data_AF-A0A662I8G4-F1
#
_entry.id   AF-A0A662I8G4-F1
#
_cell.length_a   1.000
_cell.length_b   1.000
_cell.length_c   1.000
_cell.angle_alpha   90.00
_cell.angle_beta   90.00
_cell.angle_gamma   90.00
#
_symmetry.space_group_name_H-M   'P 1'
#
loop_
_entity.id
_entity.type
_entity.pdbx_description
1 polymer ?
#
loop_
_entity_poly.entity_id
_entity_poly.type
_entity_poly.pdbx_seq_one_letter_code
_entity_poly.pdbx_strand_id
1 'polypeptide(L)'
;MPRKRRKREEEVPSVTLFQFVESKKEEESKRVTAVKEVKKDTELKEVKVDEQGYESLIYNYIRQRGKVSKDEIYVWSKRRKISPAELYRAIISLEKKGLVRKRFDGEMGQLVYEIIT
;
A
#
# COMPACT_ATOMS: atom_id res chain seq x y z
N MET A 1 60.91 -24.03 33.87
CA MET A 1 59.84 -23.00 33.93
C MET A 1 59.17 -22.88 32.57
N PRO A 2 57.88 -23.22 32.39
CA PRO A 2 57.20 -23.10 31.11
C PRO A 2 56.42 -21.78 30.98
N ARG A 3 56.61 -21.08 29.86
CA ARG A 3 55.97 -19.79 29.54
C ARG A 3 54.50 -19.98 29.13
N LYS A 4 53.59 -19.32 29.83
CA LYS A 4 52.13 -19.31 29.61
C LYS A 4 51.80 -18.56 28.30
N ARG A 5 51.33 -19.28 27.27
CA ARG A 5 50.80 -18.70 26.01
C ARG A 5 49.46 -18.02 26.29
N ARG A 6 49.33 -16.71 26.02
CA ARG A 6 48.05 -15.98 25.98
C ARG A 6 47.32 -16.33 24.68
N LYS A 7 46.12 -16.90 24.79
CA LYS A 7 45.20 -17.14 23.67
C LYS A 7 44.43 -15.83 23.45
N ARG A 8 44.59 -15.20 22.28
CA ARG A 8 43.71 -14.10 21.84
C ARG A 8 42.36 -14.71 21.49
N GLU A 9 41.30 -14.22 22.12
CA GLU A 9 39.93 -14.51 21.72
C GLU A 9 39.65 -13.67 20.47
N GLU A 10 39.45 -14.33 19.33
CA GLU A 10 38.93 -13.69 18.12
C GLU A 10 37.44 -13.43 18.38
N GLU A 11 37.09 -12.15 18.49
CA GLU A 11 35.71 -11.70 18.57
C GLU A 11 35.02 -12.02 17.24
N VAL A 12 34.27 -13.12 17.22
CA VAL A 12 33.32 -13.42 16.15
C VAL A 12 32.34 -12.25 16.05
N PRO A 13 32.17 -11.62 14.88
CA PRO A 13 31.26 -10.50 14.74
C PRO A 13 29.83 -10.97 15.03
N SER A 14 29.30 -10.59 16.20
CA SER A 14 27.94 -10.88 16.59
C SER A 14 27.00 -9.98 15.78
N VAL A 15 26.46 -10.53 14.69
CA VAL A 15 25.39 -9.88 13.94
C VAL A 15 24.20 -9.77 14.88
N THR A 16 23.92 -8.54 15.35
CA THR A 16 22.79 -8.27 16.24
C THR A 16 21.51 -8.12 15.43
N LEU A 17 20.39 -8.59 15.99
CA LEU A 17 19.07 -8.48 15.37
C LEU A 17 18.73 -7.03 14.97
N PHE A 18 19.24 -6.05 15.71
CA PHE A 18 19.07 -4.62 15.44
C PHE A 18 19.70 -4.18 14.10
N GLN A 19 20.87 -4.72 13.75
CA GLN A 19 21.55 -4.40 12.49
C GLN A 19 20.77 -4.90 11.26
N PHE A 20 20.02 -6.00 11.41
CA PHE A 20 19.15 -6.52 10.36
C PHE A 20 17.88 -5.65 10.17
N VAL A 21 17.28 -5.18 11.26
CA VAL A 21 16.12 -4.27 11.20
C VAL A 21 16.49 -2.93 10.58
N GLU A 22 17.69 -2.42 10.88
CA GLU A 22 18.19 -1.17 10.33
C GLU A 22 18.51 -1.29 8.83
N SER A 23 19.11 -2.40 8.40
CA SER A 23 19.36 -2.69 6.98
C SER A 23 18.07 -2.72 6.15
N LYS A 24 16.96 -3.20 6.73
CA LYS A 24 15.66 -3.25 6.04
C LYS A 24 15.03 -1.85 5.85
N LYS A 25 15.34 -0.92 6.75
CA LYS A 25 14.81 0.46 6.73
C LYS A 25 15.48 1.32 5.65
N GLU A 26 16.74 1.03 5.32
CA GLU A 26 17.47 1.69 4.23
C GLU A 26 17.03 1.22 2.84
N GLU A 27 16.62 -0.05 2.69
CA GLU A 27 16.12 -0.54 1.40
C GLU A 27 14.72 0.00 1.06
N GLU A 28 13.85 0.22 2.05
CA GLU A 28 12.55 0.85 1.82
C GLU A 28 12.66 2.32 1.44
N SER A 29 13.67 3.04 1.93
CA SER A 29 13.84 4.46 1.61
C SER A 29 14.46 4.70 0.22
N LYS A 30 15.11 3.70 -0.39
CA LYS A 30 15.59 3.76 -1.79
C LYS A 30 14.56 3.34 -2.83
N ARG A 31 13.49 2.63 -2.46
CA ARG A 31 12.42 2.26 -3.42
C ARG A 31 11.38 3.36 -3.66
N VAL A 32 11.35 4.41 -2.82
CA VAL A 32 10.38 5.52 -2.94
C VAL A 32 10.81 6.57 -3.98
N THR A 33 12.06 6.60 -4.42
CA THR A 33 12.57 7.64 -5.33
C THR A 33 12.42 7.34 -6.83
N ALA A 34 11.88 6.17 -7.22
CA ALA A 34 11.74 5.77 -8.63
C ALA A 34 10.34 5.98 -9.26
N VAL A 35 9.47 6.79 -8.64
CA VAL A 35 8.20 7.22 -9.27
C VAL A 35 8.13 8.74 -9.27
N LYS A 36 9.10 9.37 -9.92
CA LYS A 36 9.01 10.76 -10.34
C LYS A 36 8.94 10.75 -11.86
N GLU A 37 7.97 11.50 -12.38
CA GLU A 37 7.70 11.83 -13.79
C GLU A 37 6.54 11.09 -14.46
N VAL A 38 5.31 11.52 -14.14
CA VAL A 38 4.42 12.04 -15.18
C VAL A 38 3.73 13.29 -14.62
N LYS A 39 4.15 14.45 -15.10
CA LYS A 39 3.40 15.70 -14.99
C LYS A 39 2.12 15.57 -15.80
N LYS A 40 0.98 15.87 -15.19
CA LYS A 40 -0.02 16.72 -15.84
C LYS A 40 -0.90 17.36 -14.78
N ASP A 41 -0.70 18.66 -14.68
CA ASP A 41 -1.57 19.63 -14.06
C ASP A 41 -3.02 19.34 -14.45
N THR A 42 -3.87 19.15 -13.46
CA THR A 42 -5.30 19.34 -13.62
C THR A 42 -5.77 19.93 -12.30
N GLU A 43 -6.19 21.20 -12.36
CA GLU A 43 -6.81 21.91 -11.26
C GLU A 43 -7.97 21.08 -10.72
N LEU A 44 -7.72 20.38 -9.61
CA LEU A 44 -8.74 19.64 -8.91
C LEU A 44 -9.43 20.63 -7.97
N LYS A 45 -10.53 21.19 -8.48
CA LYS A 45 -11.57 21.84 -7.67
C LYS A 45 -11.81 21.00 -6.41
N GLU A 46 -11.76 21.67 -5.26
CA GLU A 46 -12.13 21.10 -3.97
C GLU A 46 -13.64 20.82 -3.96
N VAL A 47 -14.05 19.75 -4.63
CA VAL A 47 -15.42 19.25 -4.47
C VAL A 47 -15.40 18.52 -3.13
N LYS A 48 -15.91 19.16 -2.08
CA LYS A 48 -16.40 18.46 -0.91
C LYS A 48 -17.57 17.60 -1.40
N VAL A 49 -17.26 16.38 -1.78
CA VAL A 49 -18.27 15.42 -2.22
C VAL A 49 -18.85 14.79 -0.95
N ASP A 50 -20.17 14.77 -0.82
CA ASP A 50 -20.85 14.08 0.27
C ASP A 50 -20.57 12.57 0.24
N GLU A 51 -20.78 11.86 1.35
CA GLU A 51 -20.48 10.41 1.47
C GLU A 51 -21.09 9.57 0.34
N GLN A 52 -22.30 9.90 -0.13
CA GLN A 52 -22.96 9.25 -1.26
C GLN A 52 -22.25 9.47 -2.61
N GLY A 53 -21.57 10.59 -2.77
CA GLY A 53 -20.81 10.86 -3.99
C GLY A 53 -19.48 10.10 -4.02
N TYR A 54 -18.84 9.85 -2.87
CA TYR A 54 -17.65 8.98 -2.82
C TYR A 54 -17.98 7.53 -3.20
N GLU A 55 -19.11 7.00 -2.72
CA GLU A 55 -19.58 5.66 -3.10
C GLU A 55 -19.74 5.54 -4.62
N SER A 56 -20.40 6.52 -5.24
CA SER A 56 -20.62 6.53 -6.69
C SER A 56 -19.32 6.64 -7.49
N LEU A 57 -18.37 7.46 -7.02
CA LEU A 57 -17.05 7.61 -7.65
C LEU A 57 -16.24 6.32 -7.58
N ILE A 58 -16.21 5.68 -6.41
CA ILE A 58 -15.48 4.42 -6.19
C ILE A 58 -16.11 3.29 -7.00
N TYR A 59 -17.43 3.18 -6.99
CA TYR A 59 -18.15 2.19 -7.78
C TYR A 59 -17.85 2.32 -9.28
N ASN A 60 -17.92 3.53 -9.82
CA ASN A 60 -17.61 3.79 -11.22
C ASN A 60 -16.15 3.47 -11.56
N TYR A 61 -15.22 3.74 -10.63
CA TYR A 61 -13.82 3.40 -10.82
C TYR A 61 -13.60 1.88 -10.90
N ILE A 62 -14.17 1.13 -9.95
CA ILE A 62 -14.10 -0.34 -9.95
C ILE A 62 -14.79 -0.89 -11.21
N ARG A 63 -15.90 -0.29 -11.65
CA ARG A 63 -16.62 -0.69 -12.87
C ARG A 63 -15.79 -0.55 -14.14
N GLN A 64 -15.08 0.57 -14.27
CA GLN A 64 -14.24 0.83 -15.45
C GLN A 64 -13.02 -0.08 -15.51
N ARG A 65 -12.47 -0.45 -14.35
CA ARG A 65 -11.30 -1.33 -14.26
C ARG A 65 -11.63 -2.82 -14.24
N GLY A 66 -12.85 -3.18 -13.83
CA GLY A 66 -13.31 -4.55 -13.62
C GLY A 66 -12.77 -5.16 -12.33
N LYS A 67 -11.45 -5.26 -12.20
CA LYS A 67 -10.75 -5.74 -11.00
C LYS A 67 -9.79 -4.67 -10.51
N VAL A 68 -9.85 -4.35 -9.22
CA VAL A 68 -8.98 -3.33 -8.62
C VAL A 68 -8.36 -3.86 -7.34
N SER A 69 -7.04 -3.76 -7.22
CA SER A 69 -6.33 -4.13 -5.97
C SER A 69 -6.50 -3.07 -4.88
N LYS A 70 -6.24 -3.47 -3.62
CA LYS A 70 -6.24 -2.55 -2.48
C LYS A 70 -5.24 -1.40 -2.65
N ASP A 71 -4.05 -1.68 -3.18
CA ASP A 71 -3.01 -0.65 -3.36
C ASP A 71 -3.39 0.32 -4.48
N GLU A 72 -3.93 -0.21 -5.59
CA GLU A 72 -4.37 0.61 -6.71
C GLU A 72 -5.51 1.56 -6.31
N ILE A 73 -6.51 1.06 -5.58
CA ILE A 73 -7.64 1.89 -5.16
C ILE A 73 -7.21 2.97 -4.17
N TYR A 74 -6.24 2.66 -3.31
CA TYR A 74 -5.66 3.60 -2.37
C TYR A 74 -4.85 4.70 -3.07
N VAL A 75 -4.01 4.34 -4.05
CA VAL A 75 -3.25 5.31 -4.85
C VAL A 75 -4.20 6.22 -5.63
N TRP A 76 -5.27 5.65 -6.21
CA TRP A 76 -6.29 6.42 -6.91
C TRP A 76 -7.03 7.39 -5.98
N SER A 77 -7.42 6.93 -4.78
CA SER A 77 -8.14 7.77 -3.80
C SER A 77 -7.26 8.94 -3.35
N LYS A 78 -5.98 8.68 -3.08
CA LYS A 78 -5.00 9.69 -2.67
C LYS A 78 -4.81 10.78 -3.73
N ARG A 79 -4.78 10.41 -5.01
CA ARG A 79 -4.71 11.38 -6.14
C ARG A 79 -5.93 12.28 -6.21
N ARG A 80 -7.09 11.80 -5.76
CA ARG A 80 -8.36 12.56 -5.72
C ARG A 80 -8.61 13.25 -4.37
N LYS A 81 -7.62 13.28 -3.47
CA LYS A 81 -7.75 13.81 -2.09
C LYS A 81 -8.86 13.15 -1.27
N ILE A 82 -9.28 11.94 -1.62
CA ILE A 82 -10.25 11.16 -0.83
C ILE A 82 -9.52 10.61 0.39
N SER A 83 -10.05 10.85 1.58
CA SER A 83 -9.41 10.36 2.80
C SER A 83 -9.45 8.82 2.84
N PRO A 84 -8.45 8.15 3.44
CA PRO A 84 -8.49 6.69 3.60
C PRO A 84 -9.73 6.22 4.36
N ALA A 85 -10.19 7.00 5.34
CA ALA A 85 -11.39 6.70 6.11
C ALA A 85 -12.65 6.69 5.24
N GLU A 86 -12.86 7.73 4.43
CA GLU A 86 -13.99 7.82 3.50
C GLU A 86 -13.94 6.73 2.43
N LEU A 87 -12.75 6.45 1.89
CA LEU A 87 -12.53 5.36 0.93
C LEU A 87 -13.03 4.03 1.50
N TYR A 88 -12.52 3.62 2.67
CA TYR A 88 -12.87 2.33 3.24
C TYR A 88 -14.33 2.30 3.72
N ARG A 89 -14.88 3.41 4.23
CA ARG A 89 -16.30 3.51 4.55
C ARG A 89 -17.17 3.25 3.33
N ALA A 90 -16.87 3.92 2.21
CA ALA A 90 -17.60 3.75 0.96
C ALA A 90 -17.47 2.32 0.40
N ILE A 91 -16.27 1.72 0.43
CA ILE A 91 -16.08 0.32 0.02
C ILE A 91 -16.94 -0.61 0.87
N ILE A 92 -16.94 -0.44 2.20
CA ILE A 92 -17.77 -1.25 3.11
C ILE A 92 -19.26 -1.06 2.82
N SER A 93 -19.71 0.18 2.56
CA SER A 93 -21.09 0.43 2.16
C SER A 93 -21.46 -0.27 0.85
N LEU A 94 -20.57 -0.24 -0.15
CA LEU A 94 -20.77 -0.92 -1.43
C LEU A 94 -20.79 -2.44 -1.29
N GLU A 95 -19.95 -3.00 -0.40
CA GLU A 95 -19.97 -4.42 -0.04
C GLU A 95 -21.30 -4.80 0.64
N LYS A 96 -21.77 -4.00 1.60
CA LYS A 96 -23.06 -4.20 2.28
C LYS A 96 -24.25 -4.12 1.33
N LYS A 97 -24.17 -3.25 0.32
CA LYS A 97 -25.18 -3.12 -0.75
C LYS A 97 -25.11 -4.26 -1.77
N GLY A 98 -24.11 -5.14 -1.70
CA GLY A 98 -23.92 -6.22 -2.66
C GLY A 98 -23.51 -5.75 -4.06
N LEU A 99 -22.92 -4.56 -4.17
CA LEU A 99 -22.46 -4.01 -5.46
C LEU A 99 -21.00 -4.37 -5.75
N VAL A 100 -20.19 -4.53 -4.71
CA VAL A 100 -18.77 -4.87 -4.80
C VAL A 100 -18.52 -6.08 -3.92
N ARG A 101 -17.70 -7.02 -4.38
CA ARG A 101 -17.16 -8.11 -3.56
C ARG A 101 -15.65 -8.04 -3.50
N LYS A 102 -15.10 -8.50 -2.38
CA LYS A 102 -13.67 -8.68 -2.19
C LYS A 102 -13.32 -10.14 -2.42
N ARG A 103 -12.43 -10.42 -3.38
CA ARG A 103 -11.96 -11.77 -3.71
C ARG A 103 -10.44 -11.79 -3.73
N PHE A 104 -9.83 -12.94 -3.43
CA PHE A 104 -8.41 -13.14 -3.65
C PHE A 104 -8.18 -13.49 -5.12
N ASP A 105 -7.31 -12.74 -5.79
CA ASP A 105 -6.87 -13.07 -7.16
C ASP A 105 -5.53 -13.84 -7.07
N GLY A 106 -5.55 -15.09 -7.54
CA GLY A 106 -4.37 -15.96 -7.53
C GLY A 106 -3.26 -15.52 -8.50
N GLU A 107 -3.60 -14.74 -9.53
CA GLU A 107 -2.61 -14.24 -10.49
C GLU A 107 -1.83 -13.06 -9.90
N MET A 108 -2.53 -12.15 -9.21
CA MET A 108 -1.90 -10.99 -8.59
C MET A 108 -1.37 -11.27 -7.17
N GLY A 109 -1.75 -12.40 -6.57
CA GLY A 109 -1.37 -12.75 -5.20
C GLY A 109 -1.93 -11.82 -4.13
N GLN A 110 -3.02 -11.10 -4.43
CA GLN A 110 -3.58 -10.07 -3.55
C GLN A 110 -5.10 -10.02 -3.58
N LEU A 111 -5.68 -9.35 -2.59
CA LEU A 111 -7.11 -9.07 -2.51
C LEU A 111 -7.49 -8.01 -3.54
N VAL A 112 -8.47 -8.36 -4.37
CA VAL A 112 -9.06 -7.49 -5.38
C VAL A 112 -10.53 -7.24 -5.08
N TYR A 113 -10.97 -6.05 -5.43
CA TYR A 113 -12.36 -5.63 -5.45
C TYR A 113 -12.89 -5.77 -6.87
N GLU A 114 -14.03 -6.46 -7.01
CA GLU A 114 -14.72 -6.67 -8.28
C GLU A 114 -16.22 -6.42 -8.11
N ILE A 115 -16.89 -6.00 -9.19
CA ILE A 115 -18.34 -5.78 -9.16
C ILE A 115 -19.07 -7.11 -9.19
N ILE A 116 -20.10 -7.21 -8.34
CA ILE A 116 -21.05 -8.31 -8.43
C ILE A 116 -21.96 -8.00 -9.61
N THR A 117 -21.87 -8.81 -10.66
CA THR A 117 -22.78 -8.76 -11.82
C THR A 117 -23.91 -9.74 -11.61
#